data_AF-A0A3D3UQN7-F1
#
_entry.id   AF-A0A3D3UQN7-F1
#
_cell.length_a   1.000
_cell.length_b   1.000
_cell.length_c   1.000
_cell.angle_alpha   90.00
_cell.angle_beta   90.00
_cell.angle_gamma   90.00
#
_symmetry.space_group_name_H-M   'P 1'
#
loop_
_entity.id
_entity.type
_entity.pdbx_description
1 polymer ?
#
loop_
_entity_poly.entity_id
_entity_poly.type
_entity_poly.pdbx_seq_one_letter_code
_entity_poly.pdbx_strand_id
1 'polypeptide(L)'
;GVMIRETLDPDSVHAFACITPGNGVASQGRYDTGGASFNTNQTGIAAPHWVKLERDISGNFTVSHSTNGSAWQPVTGTTPQNIPMSSNVYIGLALTAHDPALTCEAKFSNVTITGTVSPQWANQDIGIASNDGEPLYVAVANKTGAPAVVYHDDPAAAQADTWTEWVIPLQAFADQGINLTNVTRIAIGLGTRDNMTTPGGSGKMFFDDIRLYRSRTAP
;
A
#
# COMPACT_ATOMS: atom_id res chain seq x y z
N GLY A 1 16.39 -5.21 -2.37
CA GLY A 1 17.28 -4.28 -3.09
C GLY A 1 17.21 -2.90 -2.48
N VAL A 2 17.70 -1.88 -3.19
CA VAL A 2 17.62 -0.46 -2.81
C VAL A 2 16.77 0.29 -3.83
N MET A 3 15.88 1.15 -3.34
CA MET A 3 14.89 1.86 -4.15
C MET A 3 14.94 3.36 -3.87
N ILE A 4 14.71 4.15 -4.92
CA ILE A 4 14.33 5.56 -4.84
C ILE A 4 12.95 5.68 -5.50
N ARG A 5 11.98 6.27 -4.80
CA ARG A 5 10.59 6.40 -5.28
C ARG A 5 10.00 7.73 -4.89
N GLU A 6 9.10 8.26 -5.71
CA GLU A 6 8.57 9.61 -5.50
C GLU A 6 7.54 9.70 -4.37
N THR A 7 6.57 8.79 -4.36
CA THR A 7 5.49 8.70 -3.37
C THR A 7 5.37 7.28 -2.82
N LEU A 8 4.53 7.04 -1.83
CA LEU A 8 4.27 5.69 -1.28
C LEU A 8 3.12 4.97 -1.99
N ASP A 9 2.54 5.59 -3.02
CA ASP A 9 1.41 5.01 -3.76
C ASP A 9 1.85 3.80 -4.62
N PRO A 10 0.98 2.81 -4.82
CA PRO A 10 1.31 1.61 -5.62
C PRO A 10 1.80 1.92 -7.05
N ASP A 11 1.33 3.01 -7.63
CA ASP A 11 1.56 3.40 -9.01
C ASP A 11 2.72 4.40 -9.20
N SER A 12 3.45 4.72 -8.11
CA SER A 12 4.48 5.76 -8.08
C SER A 12 5.66 5.51 -9.02
N VAL A 13 6.20 6.62 -9.53
CA VAL A 13 7.50 6.68 -10.22
C VAL A 13 8.60 6.16 -9.29
N HIS A 14 9.45 5.27 -9.79
CA HIS A 14 10.53 4.68 -9.00
C HIS A 14 11.72 4.21 -9.85
N ALA A 15 12.85 4.04 -9.18
CA ALA A 15 14.04 3.35 -9.67
C ALA A 15 14.47 2.32 -8.61
N PHE A 16 14.81 1.11 -9.04
CA PHE A 16 15.06 -0.01 -8.15
C PHE A 16 16.25 -0.84 -8.62
N ALA A 17 17.22 -1.00 -7.72
CA ALA A 17 18.34 -1.91 -7.88
C ALA A 17 18.09 -3.14 -7.00
N CYS A 18 17.88 -4.30 -7.61
CA CYS A 18 17.55 -5.51 -6.86
C CYS A 18 18.43 -6.70 -7.27
N ILE A 19 18.39 -7.72 -6.43
CA ILE A 19 18.94 -9.03 -6.71
C ILE A 19 17.83 -10.04 -6.42
N THR A 20 17.71 -11.04 -7.29
CA THR A 20 16.73 -12.12 -7.16
C THR A 20 17.44 -13.46 -7.21
N PRO A 21 16.91 -14.51 -6.55
CA PRO A 21 17.52 -15.83 -6.60
C PRO A 21 17.61 -16.42 -8.01
N GLY A 22 16.62 -16.15 -8.87
CA GLY A 22 16.50 -16.76 -10.20
C GLY A 22 16.97 -15.88 -11.37
N ASN A 23 16.85 -14.56 -11.28
CA ASN A 23 17.09 -13.65 -12.41
C ASN A 23 18.35 -12.77 -12.24
N GLY A 24 19.06 -12.95 -11.13
CA GLY A 24 20.25 -12.19 -10.80
C GLY A 24 19.98 -10.74 -10.42
N VAL A 25 20.92 -9.85 -10.75
CA VAL A 25 20.80 -8.42 -10.46
C VAL A 25 19.98 -7.71 -11.54
N ALA A 26 19.14 -6.75 -11.14
CA ALA A 26 18.29 -6.04 -12.08
C ALA A 26 18.22 -4.54 -11.82
N SER A 27 18.11 -3.79 -12.91
CA SER A 27 17.65 -2.41 -12.97
C SER A 27 16.17 -2.42 -13.35
N GLN A 28 15.34 -1.93 -12.45
CA GLN A 28 13.91 -1.77 -12.65
C GLN A 28 13.52 -0.33 -12.40
N GLY A 29 12.41 0.09 -12.98
CA GLY A 29 11.88 1.42 -12.71
C GLY A 29 10.59 1.70 -13.45
N ARG A 30 10.03 2.88 -13.21
CA ARG A 30 8.81 3.39 -13.83
C ARG A 30 9.02 4.86 -14.12
N TYR A 31 8.77 5.29 -15.36
CA TYR A 31 8.94 6.69 -15.77
C TYR A 31 7.79 7.59 -15.35
N ASP A 32 6.56 7.08 -15.42
CA ASP A 32 5.35 7.87 -15.19
C ASP A 32 4.46 7.19 -14.16
N THR A 33 3.78 7.98 -13.32
CA THR A 33 2.75 7.47 -12.40
C THR A 33 1.71 6.66 -13.17
N GLY A 34 1.41 5.44 -12.70
CA GLY A 34 0.49 4.52 -13.39
C GLY A 34 1.05 3.84 -14.64
N GLY A 35 2.24 4.21 -15.10
CA GLY A 35 2.89 3.63 -16.29
C GLY A 35 3.43 2.22 -16.07
N ALA A 36 3.82 1.54 -17.15
CA ALA A 36 4.47 0.23 -17.06
C ALA A 36 5.86 0.36 -16.43
N SER A 37 6.23 -0.61 -15.59
CA SER A 37 7.61 -0.73 -15.10
C SER A 37 8.49 -1.43 -16.15
N PHE A 38 9.71 -0.94 -16.35
CA PHE A 38 10.74 -1.61 -17.12
C PHE A 38 11.58 -2.54 -16.24
N ASN A 39 12.24 -3.51 -16.86
CA ASN A 39 13.19 -4.40 -16.20
C ASN A 39 14.32 -4.80 -17.17
N THR A 40 15.55 -4.61 -16.73
CA THR A 40 16.76 -5.11 -17.39
C THR A 40 17.62 -5.82 -16.35
N ASN A 41 17.91 -7.10 -16.57
CA ASN A 41 18.64 -7.93 -15.61
C ASN A 41 19.90 -8.58 -16.19
N GLN A 42 20.84 -8.85 -15.30
CA GLN A 42 22.04 -9.64 -15.55
C GLN A 42 21.99 -10.92 -14.71
N THR A 43 21.91 -12.04 -15.41
CA THR A 43 21.85 -13.38 -14.81
C THR A 43 23.20 -13.83 -14.25
N GLY A 44 23.19 -14.88 -13.43
CA GLY A 44 24.41 -15.51 -12.91
C GLY A 44 25.04 -14.81 -11.70
N ILE A 45 24.42 -13.75 -11.19
CA ILE A 45 24.83 -13.07 -9.95
C ILE A 45 23.83 -13.42 -8.86
N ALA A 46 24.29 -14.01 -7.75
CA ALA A 46 23.44 -14.40 -6.63
C ALA A 46 23.85 -13.67 -5.34
N ALA A 47 22.92 -13.56 -4.39
CA ALA A 47 23.23 -13.05 -3.06
C ALA A 47 24.13 -14.04 -2.27
N PRO A 48 25.00 -13.58 -1.36
CA PRO A 48 25.22 -12.18 -0.96
C PRO A 48 26.01 -11.38 -2.01
N HIS A 49 25.54 -10.19 -2.33
CA HIS A 49 26.16 -9.31 -3.33
C HIS A 49 25.79 -7.86 -3.07
N TRP A 50 26.65 -6.92 -3.48
CA TRP A 50 26.36 -5.51 -3.33
C TRP A 50 25.56 -4.98 -4.52
N VAL A 51 24.57 -4.15 -4.24
CA VAL A 51 23.84 -3.36 -5.23
C VAL A 51 23.92 -1.87 -4.85
N LYS A 52 23.92 -1.01 -5.86
CA LYS A 52 23.93 0.45 -5.72
C LYS A 52 22.97 1.05 -6.74
N LEU A 53 22.20 2.02 -6.27
CA LEU A 53 21.36 2.89 -7.07
C LEU A 53 21.85 4.31 -6.85
N GLU A 54 22.23 5.00 -7.93
CA GLU A 54 22.73 6.37 -7.89
C GLU A 54 21.83 7.25 -8.75
N ARG A 55 21.39 8.39 -8.20
CA ARG A 55 20.68 9.46 -8.94
C ARG A 55 21.64 10.63 -9.10
N ASP A 56 21.96 11.00 -10.33
CA ASP A 56 22.81 12.15 -10.61
C ASP A 56 22.02 13.48 -10.58
N ILE A 57 22.73 14.61 -10.72
CA ILE A 57 22.14 15.96 -10.70
C ILE A 57 21.22 16.24 -11.90
N SER A 58 21.35 15.47 -12.99
CA SER A 58 20.49 15.54 -14.17
C SER A 58 19.26 14.64 -14.06
N GLY A 59 19.11 13.90 -12.95
CA GLY A 59 18.00 12.99 -12.71
C GLY A 59 18.18 11.60 -13.35
N ASN A 60 19.39 11.25 -13.81
CA ASN A 60 19.65 9.92 -14.33
C ASN A 60 19.94 8.95 -13.20
N PHE A 61 19.33 7.77 -13.30
CA PHE A 61 19.53 6.66 -12.38
C PHE A 61 20.46 5.63 -12.99
N THR A 62 21.51 5.27 -12.25
CA THR A 62 22.44 4.20 -12.60
C THR A 62 22.34 3.09 -11.58
N VAL A 63 22.17 1.86 -12.07
CA VAL A 63 22.19 0.65 -11.24
C VAL A 63 23.51 -0.10 -11.44
N SER A 64 24.22 -0.29 -10.34
CA SER A 64 25.52 -0.95 -10.32
C SER A 64 25.55 -2.05 -9.26
N HIS A 65 26.48 -2.99 -9.41
CA HIS A 65 26.70 -4.06 -8.46
C HIS A 65 28.19 -4.29 -8.19
N SER A 66 28.50 -4.98 -7.10
CA SER A 66 29.88 -5.25 -6.70
C SER A 66 30.02 -6.52 -5.86
N THR A 67 31.15 -7.22 -6.02
CA THR A 67 31.53 -8.35 -5.16
C THR A 67 32.17 -7.91 -3.84
N ASN A 68 32.67 -6.67 -3.76
CA ASN A 68 33.47 -6.18 -2.62
C ASN A 68 32.99 -4.84 -2.03
N GLY A 69 31.98 -4.20 -2.62
CA GLY A 69 31.42 -2.92 -2.16
C GLY A 69 32.25 -1.68 -2.52
N SER A 70 33.39 -1.84 -3.20
CA SER A 70 34.30 -0.73 -3.57
C SER A 70 34.52 -0.62 -5.08
N ALA A 71 34.64 -1.74 -5.79
CA ALA A 71 34.73 -1.78 -7.25
C ALA A 71 33.34 -2.04 -7.84
N TRP A 72 32.74 -1.00 -8.41
CA TRP A 72 31.37 -1.03 -8.93
C TRP A 72 31.35 -1.20 -10.44
N GLN A 73 30.45 -2.04 -10.93
CA GLN A 73 30.18 -2.22 -12.36
C GLN A 73 28.69 -2.02 -12.62
N PRO A 74 28.30 -1.33 -13.71
CA PRO A 74 26.90 -1.21 -14.08
C PRO A 74 26.31 -2.58 -14.42
N VAL A 75 25.00 -2.75 -14.21
CA VAL A 75 24.30 -3.95 -14.68
C VAL A 75 24.42 -4.03 -16.21
N THR A 76 24.83 -5.19 -16.72
CA THR A 76 25.04 -5.40 -18.15
C THR A 76 23.76 -5.10 -18.94
N GLY A 77 23.89 -4.37 -20.05
CA GLY A 77 22.77 -3.99 -20.90
C GLY A 77 21.95 -2.81 -20.39
N THR A 78 22.33 -2.21 -19.26
CA THR A 78 21.72 -0.98 -18.76
C THR A 78 22.50 0.26 -19.22
N THR A 79 21.77 1.33 -19.47
CA THR A 79 22.31 2.70 -19.56
C THR A 79 21.69 3.54 -18.44
N PRO A 80 22.28 4.68 -18.07
CA PRO A 80 21.65 5.61 -17.14
C PRO A 80 20.24 6.01 -17.62
N GLN A 81 19.25 5.86 -16.75
CA GLN A 81 17.84 6.11 -17.08
C GLN A 81 17.40 7.44 -16.50
N ASN A 82 16.96 8.38 -17.33
CA ASN A 82 16.34 9.60 -16.83
C ASN A 82 14.91 9.30 -16.38
N ILE A 83 14.68 9.31 -15.07
CA ILE A 83 13.37 9.04 -14.47
C ILE A 83 12.97 10.32 -13.72
N PRO A 84 12.13 11.19 -14.33
CA PRO A 84 11.74 12.44 -13.71
C PRO A 84 11.03 12.18 -12.38
N MET A 85 11.54 12.79 -11.31
CA MET A 85 10.93 12.79 -9.98
C MET A 85 11.10 14.17 -9.36
N SER A 86 10.22 14.52 -8.44
CA SER A 86 10.33 15.70 -7.61
C SER A 86 11.63 15.71 -6.76
N SER A 87 11.89 16.85 -6.12
CA SER A 87 13.08 17.03 -5.29
C SER A 87 13.05 16.15 -4.04
N ASN A 88 11.86 15.92 -3.49
CA ASN A 88 11.67 15.09 -2.30
C ASN A 88 11.24 13.69 -2.74
N VAL A 89 12.00 12.69 -2.32
CA VAL A 89 11.78 11.29 -2.66
C VAL A 89 12.00 10.43 -1.43
N TYR A 90 11.45 9.22 -1.44
CA TYR A 90 11.77 8.19 -0.47
C TYR A 90 12.93 7.35 -0.98
N ILE A 91 13.90 7.09 -0.10
CA ILE A 91 15.07 6.27 -0.38
C ILE A 91 15.09 5.17 0.68
N GLY A 92 15.28 3.92 0.28
CA GLY A 92 15.29 2.85 1.26
C GLY A 92 15.55 1.46 0.71
N LEU A 93 15.37 0.50 1.60
CA LEU A 93 15.40 -0.93 1.28
C LEU A 93 14.02 -1.35 0.80
N ALA A 94 13.97 -2.18 -0.25
CA ALA A 94 12.72 -2.74 -0.74
C ALA A 94 12.86 -4.24 -0.96
N LEU A 95 11.81 -4.97 -0.60
CA LEU A 95 11.69 -6.43 -0.69
C LEU A 95 10.30 -6.77 -1.23
N THR A 96 10.24 -7.77 -2.10
CA THR A 96 8.99 -8.32 -2.60
C THR A 96 9.19 -9.80 -2.90
N ALA A 97 8.16 -10.61 -2.65
CA ALA A 97 8.14 -12.02 -3.06
C ALA A 97 7.86 -12.17 -4.56
N HIS A 98 7.48 -11.08 -5.26
CA HIS A 98 6.94 -11.04 -6.63
C HIS A 98 5.59 -11.76 -6.79
N ASP A 99 5.36 -12.82 -6.02
CA ASP A 99 4.11 -13.57 -5.92
C ASP A 99 3.35 -13.17 -4.65
N PRO A 100 2.11 -12.66 -4.76
CA PRO A 100 1.30 -12.28 -3.59
C PRO A 100 0.92 -13.48 -2.69
N ALA A 101 1.02 -14.72 -3.18
CA ALA A 101 0.73 -15.92 -2.40
C ALA A 101 1.92 -16.41 -1.55
N LEU A 102 3.10 -15.78 -1.69
CA LEU A 102 4.32 -16.24 -1.04
C LEU A 102 4.91 -15.17 -0.11
N THR A 103 5.53 -15.63 0.96
CA THR A 103 6.37 -14.80 1.82
C THR A 103 7.83 -14.92 1.41
N CYS A 104 8.60 -13.83 1.49
CA CYS A 104 10.04 -13.88 1.29
C CYS A 104 10.80 -13.15 2.41
N GLU A 105 12.03 -13.58 2.66
CA GLU A 105 12.95 -12.94 3.60
C GLU A 105 14.22 -12.52 2.84
N ALA A 106 14.75 -11.34 3.16
CA ALA A 106 16.07 -10.91 2.73
C ALA A 106 16.82 -10.24 3.88
N LYS A 107 18.14 -10.49 3.94
CA LYS A 107 19.04 -9.87 4.92
C LYS A 107 19.84 -8.77 4.25
N PHE A 108 19.79 -7.58 4.82
CA PHE A 108 20.54 -6.42 4.36
C PHE A 108 21.63 -6.08 5.39
N SER A 109 22.82 -5.73 4.91
CA SER A 109 23.96 -5.37 5.76
C SER A 109 24.80 -4.30 5.08
N ASN A 110 25.55 -3.52 5.86
CA ASN A 110 26.45 -2.47 5.38
C ASN A 110 25.76 -1.44 4.46
N VAL A 111 24.59 -0.96 4.89
CA VAL A 111 23.81 0.02 4.15
C VAL A 111 24.43 1.41 4.33
N THR A 112 24.69 2.10 3.23
CA THR A 112 25.17 3.48 3.22
C THR A 112 24.29 4.29 2.27
N ILE A 113 23.92 5.49 2.71
CA ILE A 113 23.13 6.45 1.95
C ILE A 113 23.90 7.78 1.96
N THR A 114 23.98 8.43 0.82
CA THR A 114 24.67 9.71 0.65
C THR A 114 23.70 10.80 0.18
N GLY A 115 24.07 12.06 0.38
CA GLY A 115 23.22 13.22 0.05
C GLY A 115 22.43 13.74 1.25
N THR A 116 21.50 14.65 0.99
CA THR A 116 20.63 15.23 2.03
C THR A 116 19.46 14.29 2.30
N VAL A 117 19.62 13.39 3.27
CA VAL A 117 18.59 12.46 3.70
C VAL A 117 18.17 12.74 5.14
N SER A 118 16.86 12.70 5.42
CA SER A 118 16.38 12.82 6.79
C SER A 118 16.76 11.55 7.58
N PRO A 119 17.08 11.67 8.88
CA PRO A 119 17.56 10.54 9.68
C PRO A 119 16.45 9.55 10.08
N GLN A 120 15.21 9.73 9.61
CA GLN A 120 14.08 8.93 10.04
C GLN A 120 13.97 7.65 9.20
N TRP A 121 14.42 6.53 9.77
CA TRP A 121 14.07 5.21 9.27
C TRP A 121 12.59 4.92 9.59
N ALA A 122 11.85 4.50 8.57
CA ALA A 122 10.49 3.99 8.70
C ALA A 122 10.35 2.73 7.84
N ASN A 123 9.53 1.79 8.29
CA ASN A 123 9.10 0.65 7.50
C ASN A 123 7.58 0.70 7.34
N GLN A 124 7.12 0.45 6.13
CA GLN A 124 5.69 0.29 5.82
C GLN A 124 5.60 -0.52 4.53
N ASP A 125 4.49 -1.19 4.35
CA ASP A 125 4.21 -1.84 3.09
C ASP A 125 3.92 -0.78 2.03
N ILE A 126 4.34 -1.07 0.80
CA ILE A 126 4.19 -0.14 -0.29
C ILE A 126 3.26 -0.74 -1.34
N GLY A 127 2.21 0.01 -1.67
CA GLY A 127 1.24 -0.41 -2.68
C GLY A 127 0.19 -1.40 -2.19
N ILE A 128 0.24 -1.78 -0.91
CA ILE A 128 -0.91 -2.32 -0.19
C ILE A 128 -1.50 -1.15 0.61
N ALA A 129 -2.73 -0.76 0.30
CA ALA A 129 -3.45 0.16 1.17
C ALA A 129 -3.89 -0.67 2.38
N SER A 130 -3.04 -0.83 3.40
CA SER A 130 -3.50 -1.39 4.67
C SER A 130 -4.29 -0.30 5.38
N ASN A 131 -5.61 -0.36 5.34
CA ASN A 131 -6.41 0.47 6.22
C ASN A 131 -6.04 0.17 7.67
N ASP A 132 -5.94 1.22 8.49
CA ASP A 132 -5.89 1.03 9.93
C ASP A 132 -7.14 0.24 10.37
N GLY A 133 -6.97 -0.65 11.34
CA GLY A 133 -8.07 -1.44 11.86
C GLY A 133 -9.06 -0.52 12.59
N GLU A 134 -10.28 -0.42 12.05
CA GLU A 134 -11.36 0.39 12.63
C GLU A 134 -12.70 -0.36 12.53
N PRO A 135 -13.53 -0.34 13.60
CA PRO A 135 -14.88 -0.89 13.53
C PRO A 135 -15.70 -0.22 12.42
N LEU A 136 -16.21 -1.01 11.47
CA LEU A 136 -17.12 -0.55 10.44
C LEU A 136 -18.55 -0.56 10.96
N TYR A 137 -19.34 0.48 10.71
CA TYR A 137 -20.75 0.51 11.08
C TYR A 137 -21.64 1.16 10.02
N VAL A 138 -22.93 0.77 10.04
CA VAL A 138 -24.01 1.50 9.36
C VAL A 138 -24.95 2.07 10.41
N ALA A 139 -25.41 3.29 10.18
CA ALA A 139 -26.42 3.93 11.00
C ALA A 139 -27.60 4.43 10.17
N VAL A 140 -28.80 4.24 10.69
CA VAL A 140 -30.05 4.73 10.11
C VAL A 140 -30.72 5.71 11.08
N ALA A 141 -31.28 6.80 10.56
CA ALA A 141 -31.94 7.81 11.37
C ALA A 141 -33.26 8.26 10.75
N ASN A 142 -34.22 8.54 11.62
CA ASN A 142 -35.42 9.31 11.29
C ASN A 142 -35.13 10.81 11.40
N LYS A 143 -36.12 11.65 11.09
CA LYS A 143 -35.99 13.11 11.18
C LYS A 143 -35.65 13.60 12.59
N THR A 144 -36.11 12.88 13.61
CA THR A 144 -35.87 13.17 15.03
C THR A 144 -35.52 11.88 15.76
N GLY A 145 -34.87 11.99 16.92
CA GLY A 145 -34.48 10.84 17.73
C GLY A 145 -33.03 10.38 17.48
N ALA A 146 -32.59 9.41 18.28
CA ALA A 146 -31.28 8.82 18.14
C ALA A 146 -31.23 7.88 16.91
N PRO A 147 -30.13 7.89 16.13
CA PRO A 147 -29.92 6.89 15.08
C PRO A 147 -29.77 5.48 15.68
N ALA A 148 -30.28 4.47 14.98
CA ALA A 148 -29.93 3.08 15.25
C ALA A 148 -28.63 2.74 14.51
N VAL A 149 -27.72 2.01 15.18
CA VAL A 149 -26.37 1.74 14.68
C VAL A 149 -26.10 0.24 14.75
N VAL A 150 -25.60 -0.33 13.65
CA VAL A 150 -25.16 -1.73 13.59
C VAL A 150 -23.70 -1.73 13.18
N TYR A 151 -22.86 -2.35 14.01
CA TYR A 151 -21.45 -2.60 13.72
C TYR A 151 -21.31 -3.89 12.93
N HIS A 152 -20.27 -3.97 12.10
CA HIS A 152 -19.86 -5.20 11.45
C HIS A 152 -19.30 -6.17 12.50
N ASP A 153 -19.65 -7.45 12.41
CA ASP A 153 -19.24 -8.47 13.40
C ASP A 153 -17.73 -8.76 13.34
N ASP A 154 -17.15 -8.70 12.13
CA ASP A 154 -15.69 -8.76 11.95
C ASP A 154 -15.03 -7.42 12.32
N PRO A 155 -14.18 -7.38 13.38
CA PRO A 155 -13.46 -6.17 13.77
C PRO A 155 -12.39 -5.74 12.77
N ALA A 156 -11.99 -6.62 11.84
CA ALA A 156 -11.03 -6.32 10.78
C ALA A 156 -11.69 -5.94 9.45
N ALA A 157 -13.01 -5.70 9.42
CA ALA A 157 -13.74 -5.40 8.17
C ALA A 157 -13.19 -4.20 7.38
N ALA A 158 -12.60 -3.20 8.06
CA ALA A 158 -11.94 -2.07 7.39
C ALA A 158 -10.69 -2.50 6.59
N GLN A 159 -10.13 -3.66 6.90
CA GLN A 159 -8.88 -4.19 6.33
C GLN A 159 -9.13 -5.26 5.26
N ALA A 160 -10.41 -5.52 4.90
CA ALA A 160 -10.74 -6.46 3.84
C ALA A 160 -10.17 -5.98 2.49
N ASP A 161 -9.47 -6.87 1.80
CA ASP A 161 -8.80 -6.62 0.52
C ASP A 161 -9.58 -7.14 -0.70
N THR A 162 -10.70 -7.83 -0.46
CA THR A 162 -11.64 -8.30 -1.49
C THR A 162 -13.00 -7.67 -1.31
N TRP A 163 -13.77 -7.58 -2.41
CA TRP A 163 -15.17 -7.18 -2.34
C TRP A 163 -15.96 -8.17 -1.48
N THR A 164 -16.59 -7.65 -0.42
CA THR A 164 -17.35 -8.45 0.54
C THR A 164 -18.74 -7.83 0.68
N GLU A 165 -19.78 -8.60 0.35
CA GLU A 165 -21.15 -8.18 0.61
C GLU A 165 -21.41 -8.17 2.12
N TRP A 166 -21.88 -7.04 2.65
CA TRP A 166 -22.37 -6.97 4.02
C TRP A 166 -23.90 -6.90 4.05
N VAL A 167 -24.52 -8.01 4.47
CA VAL A 167 -25.97 -8.09 4.63
C VAL A 167 -26.35 -7.78 6.07
N ILE A 168 -27.05 -6.66 6.27
CA ILE A 168 -27.55 -6.25 7.59
C ILE A 168 -29.06 -6.56 7.68
N PRO A 169 -29.50 -7.45 8.58
CA PRO A 169 -30.92 -7.64 8.83
C PRO A 169 -31.56 -6.34 9.32
N LEU A 170 -32.63 -5.89 8.66
CA LEU A 170 -33.35 -4.68 9.07
C LEU A 170 -33.87 -4.76 10.51
N GLN A 171 -34.13 -5.98 11.00
CA GLN A 171 -34.54 -6.23 12.38
C GLN A 171 -33.50 -5.73 13.39
N ALA A 172 -32.20 -5.81 13.08
CA ALA A 172 -31.13 -5.32 13.96
C ALA A 172 -31.22 -3.81 14.24
N PHE A 173 -31.80 -3.05 13.29
CA PHE A 173 -32.12 -1.64 13.51
C PHE A 173 -33.47 -1.46 14.23
N ALA A 174 -34.50 -2.23 13.84
CA ALA A 174 -35.83 -2.16 14.44
C ALA A 174 -35.82 -2.50 15.94
N ASP A 175 -34.97 -3.44 16.36
CA ASP A 175 -34.79 -3.83 17.76
C ASP A 175 -34.25 -2.68 18.63
N GLN A 176 -33.64 -1.67 18.01
CA GLN A 176 -33.19 -0.43 18.66
C GLN A 176 -34.29 0.65 18.68
N GLY A 177 -35.50 0.33 18.22
CA GLY A 177 -36.68 1.21 18.28
C GLY A 177 -36.78 2.23 17.14
N ILE A 178 -35.96 2.12 16.09
CA ILE A 178 -36.07 3.02 14.94
C ILE A 178 -37.33 2.72 14.12
N ASN A 179 -37.99 3.76 13.60
CA ASN A 179 -39.09 3.57 12.67
C ASN A 179 -38.58 3.43 11.23
N LEU A 180 -38.52 2.19 10.73
CA LEU A 180 -38.04 1.90 9.38
C LEU A 180 -38.93 2.45 8.25
N THR A 181 -40.16 2.91 8.54
CA THR A 181 -41.06 3.49 7.51
C THR A 181 -40.79 4.97 7.24
N ASN A 182 -39.89 5.62 7.97
CA ASN A 182 -39.63 7.06 7.86
C ASN A 182 -38.13 7.40 7.99
N VAL A 183 -37.26 6.55 7.44
CA VAL A 183 -35.81 6.77 7.44
C VAL A 183 -35.49 7.98 6.56
N THR A 184 -34.75 8.94 7.11
CA THR A 184 -34.34 10.17 6.40
C THR A 184 -32.85 10.23 6.14
N ARG A 185 -32.03 9.43 6.84
CA ARG A 185 -30.57 9.39 6.65
C ARG A 185 -30.03 7.99 6.85
N ILE A 186 -29.07 7.64 6.00
CA ILE A 186 -28.17 6.50 6.15
C ILE A 186 -26.75 7.05 6.25
N ALA A 187 -25.93 6.47 7.13
CA ALA A 187 -24.52 6.76 7.24
C ALA A 187 -23.73 5.46 7.30
N ILE A 188 -22.59 5.43 6.61
CA ILE A 188 -21.56 4.41 6.76
C ILE A 188 -20.38 5.10 7.45
N GLY A 189 -19.81 4.49 8.49
CA GLY A 189 -18.72 5.10 9.23
C GLY A 189 -17.72 4.07 9.73
N LEU A 190 -16.53 4.57 10.07
CA LEU A 190 -15.44 3.83 10.67
C LEU A 190 -15.18 4.39 12.08
N GLY A 191 -14.78 3.51 12.98
CA GLY A 191 -14.48 3.84 14.37
C GLY A 191 -15.69 3.83 15.30
N THR A 192 -15.48 4.29 16.53
CA THR A 192 -16.53 4.36 17.55
C THR A 192 -17.32 5.66 17.42
N ARG A 193 -18.58 5.57 16.97
CA ARG A 193 -19.44 6.73 16.69
C ARG A 193 -19.53 7.75 17.83
N ASP A 194 -19.58 7.27 19.07
CA ASP A 194 -19.82 8.11 20.25
C ASP A 194 -18.53 8.63 20.90
N ASN A 195 -17.36 8.22 20.40
CA ASN A 195 -16.06 8.68 20.88
C ASN A 195 -15.31 9.40 19.76
N MET A 196 -15.69 10.67 19.53
CA MET A 196 -15.07 11.55 18.54
C MET A 196 -13.86 12.33 19.09
N THR A 197 -13.48 12.13 20.36
CA THR A 197 -12.39 12.87 21.01
C THR A 197 -11.03 12.20 20.82
N THR A 198 -11.02 10.93 20.41
CA THR A 198 -9.80 10.20 20.06
C THR A 198 -9.68 10.17 18.54
N PRO A 199 -8.57 10.65 17.95
CA PRO A 199 -8.34 10.47 16.52
C PRO A 199 -8.39 8.98 16.17
N GLY A 200 -9.23 8.61 15.20
CA GLY A 200 -9.26 7.26 14.64
C GLY A 200 -8.12 7.02 13.65
N GLY A 201 -8.09 5.81 13.11
CA GLY A 201 -7.20 5.37 12.05
C GLY A 201 -7.44 6.07 10.72
N SER A 202 -6.53 5.81 9.80
CA SER A 202 -6.48 6.35 8.46
C SER A 202 -6.59 5.23 7.41
N GLY A 203 -7.14 5.56 6.25
CA GLY A 203 -7.35 4.58 5.19
C GLY A 203 -8.19 5.11 4.04
N LYS A 204 -8.42 4.26 3.04
CA LYS A 204 -9.32 4.49 1.91
C LYS A 204 -10.25 3.29 1.78
N MET A 205 -11.55 3.56 1.86
CA MET A 205 -12.61 2.58 1.62
C MET A 205 -13.39 2.96 0.37
N PHE A 206 -13.80 1.94 -0.39
CA PHE A 206 -14.75 2.07 -1.48
C PHE A 206 -16.04 1.34 -1.09
N PHE A 207 -17.17 2.03 -1.22
CA PHE A 207 -18.49 1.47 -0.99
C PHE A 207 -19.27 1.56 -2.29
N ASP A 208 -19.90 0.45 -2.68
CA ASP A 208 -20.75 0.39 -3.85
C ASP A 208 -22.01 -0.44 -3.55
N ASP A 209 -23.00 -0.38 -4.42
CA ASP A 209 -24.21 -1.22 -4.38
C ASP A 209 -25.01 -1.17 -3.06
N ILE A 210 -25.17 0.03 -2.48
CA ILE A 210 -26.03 0.23 -1.32
C ILE A 210 -27.49 0.04 -1.73
N ARG A 211 -28.07 -1.11 -1.36
CA ARG A 211 -29.39 -1.55 -1.82
C ARG A 211 -30.28 -1.99 -0.66
N LEU A 212 -31.56 -1.65 -0.75
CA LEU A 212 -32.61 -2.20 0.10
C LEU A 212 -33.25 -3.39 -0.62
N TYR A 213 -33.11 -4.58 -0.03
CA TYR A 213 -33.74 -5.79 -0.54
C TYR A 213 -35.05 -6.09 0.21
N ARG A 214 -36.02 -6.69 -0.49
CA ARG A 214 -37.13 -7.39 0.17
C ARG A 214 -36.57 -8.59 0.94
N SER A 215 -37.35 -9.14 1.87
CA SER A 215 -36.98 -10.37 2.60
C SER A 215 -36.46 -11.42 1.63
N ARG A 216 -35.20 -11.80 1.83
CA ARG A 216 -34.50 -12.86 1.11
C ARG A 216 -33.69 -13.66 2.11
N THR A 217 -33.44 -14.91 1.82
CA THR A 217 -32.43 -15.68 2.53
C THR A 217 -31.06 -15.05 2.24
N ALA A 218 -30.21 -14.92 3.25
CA ALA A 218 -28.82 -14.54 3.01
C ALA A 218 -28.16 -15.58 2.09
N PRO A 219 -27.34 -15.14 1.11
CA PRO A 219 -26.61 -16.06 0.24
C PRO A 219 -25.64 -16.96 1.01
#